data_AF-A0A968TYM1-F1
#
_entry.id   AF-A0A968TYM1-F1
#
_cell.length_a   1.000
_cell.length_b   1.000
_cell.length_c   1.000
_cell.angle_alpha   90.00
_cell.angle_beta   90.00
_cell.angle_gamma   90.00
#
_symmetry.space_group_name_H-M   'P 1'
#
loop_
_entity.id
_entity.type
_entity.pdbx_description
1 polymer ?
#
loop_
_entity_poly.entity_id
_entity_poly.type
_entity_poly.pdbx_seq_one_letter_code
_entity_poly.pdbx_strand_id
1 'polypeptide(L)'
;MARAVVNGVVLAESDAGHVVEGNYYFPPESVNWDYFTENSRHTTCPWKGQASYYDIVVNGETLSAKAWYYPEPKDAAKQIKGHVAFYQPPVTVEQ
;
A
#
# COMPACT_ATOMS: atom_id res chain seq x y z
N MET A 1 -14.55 5.92 -5.98
CA MET A 1 -14.02 5.74 -4.60
C MET A 1 -13.14 4.52 -4.70
N ALA A 2 -11.86 4.66 -4.41
CA ALA A 2 -10.93 3.58 -4.68
C ALA A 2 -11.04 2.48 -3.64
N ARG A 3 -10.85 1.22 -4.05
CA ARG A 3 -10.82 0.04 -3.17
C ARG A 3 -9.67 -0.87 -3.53
N ALA A 4 -8.92 -1.32 -2.54
CA ALA A 4 -7.96 -2.41 -2.68
C ALA A 4 -8.58 -3.70 -2.13
N VAL A 5 -8.72 -4.72 -2.98
CA VAL A 5 -9.44 -5.96 -2.66
C VAL A 5 -8.59 -7.18 -2.99
N VAL A 6 -8.62 -8.19 -2.13
CA VAL A 6 -8.04 -9.51 -2.40
C VAL A 6 -8.94 -10.60 -1.83
N ASN A 7 -9.23 -11.64 -2.61
CA ASN A 7 -10.10 -12.75 -2.19
C ASN A 7 -11.45 -12.30 -1.58
N GLY A 8 -12.03 -11.19 -2.07
CA GLY A 8 -13.26 -10.60 -1.55
C GLY A 8 -13.12 -9.76 -0.27
N VAL A 9 -11.92 -9.68 0.31
CA VAL A 9 -11.59 -8.86 1.48
C VAL A 9 -11.14 -7.48 1.05
N VAL A 10 -11.72 -6.44 1.66
CA VAL A 10 -11.32 -5.05 1.44
C VAL A 10 -10.17 -4.71 2.37
N LEU A 11 -9.01 -4.42 1.78
CA LEU A 11 -7.79 -4.05 2.49
C LEU A 11 -7.73 -2.54 2.78
N ALA A 12 -8.24 -1.74 1.85
CA ALA A 12 -8.34 -0.29 1.99
C ALA A 12 -9.43 0.27 1.09
N GLU A 13 -10.09 1.35 1.53
CA GLU A 13 -11.14 2.03 0.76
C GLU A 13 -11.11 3.53 1.06
N SER A 14 -10.94 4.37 0.03
CA SER A 14 -10.87 5.82 0.22
C SER A 14 -11.13 6.60 -1.07
N ASP A 15 -11.63 7.83 -0.92
CA ASP A 15 -11.66 8.86 -1.95
C ASP A 15 -10.52 9.90 -1.80
N ALA A 16 -9.79 9.88 -0.68
CA ALA A 16 -8.79 10.88 -0.30
C ALA A 16 -7.34 10.51 -0.66
N GLY A 17 -7.13 9.41 -1.38
CA GLY A 17 -5.79 8.96 -1.76
C GLY A 17 -5.16 9.72 -2.93
N HIS A 18 -3.92 9.36 -3.24
CA HIS A 18 -3.12 10.00 -4.29
C HIS A 18 -2.71 9.00 -5.37
N VAL A 19 -2.79 9.39 -6.64
CA VAL A 19 -2.25 8.60 -7.75
C VAL A 19 -0.84 9.07 -8.09
N VAL A 20 0.14 8.17 -8.01
CA VAL A 20 1.53 8.44 -8.40
C VAL A 20 2.05 7.27 -9.22
N GLU A 21 2.53 7.55 -10.44
CA GLU A 21 3.01 6.53 -11.39
C GLU A 21 1.99 5.39 -11.61
N GLY A 22 0.70 5.72 -11.71
CA GLY A 22 -0.37 4.74 -11.91
C GLY A 22 -0.77 3.93 -10.68
N ASN A 23 -0.11 4.14 -9.52
CA ASN A 23 -0.46 3.48 -8.26
C ASN A 23 -1.32 4.40 -7.41
N TYR A 24 -2.43 3.87 -6.88
CA TYR A 24 -3.24 4.57 -5.89
C TYR A 24 -2.67 4.33 -4.50
N TYR A 25 -2.40 5.42 -3.79
CA TYR A 25 -1.85 5.46 -2.44
C TYR A 25 -2.99 5.81 -1.48
N PHE A 26 -3.38 4.83 -0.68
CA PHE A 26 -4.44 4.94 0.32
C PHE A 26 -3.90 5.62 1.60
N PRO A 27 -4.62 6.59 2.18
CA PRO A 27 -4.23 7.17 3.46
C PRO A 27 -4.24 6.09 4.55
N PRO A 28 -3.33 6.13 5.54
CA PRO A 28 -3.17 5.06 6.52
C PRO A 28 -4.41 4.81 7.38
N GLU A 29 -5.26 5.84 7.57
CA GLU A 29 -6.54 5.73 8.28
C GLU A 29 -7.61 4.93 7.52
N SER A 30 -7.42 4.76 6.21
CA SER A 30 -8.34 3.99 5.34
C SER A 30 -7.94 2.53 5.16
N VAL A 31 -6.81 2.12 5.73
CA VAL A 31 -6.27 0.76 5.63
C VAL A 31 -6.77 -0.08 6.80
N ASN A 32 -7.27 -1.28 6.50
CA ASN A 32 -7.63 -2.25 7.53
C ASN A 32 -6.39 -3.02 7.99
N TRP A 33 -5.73 -2.51 9.03
CA TRP A 33 -4.48 -3.05 9.57
C TRP A 33 -4.55 -4.48 10.12
N ASP A 34 -5.75 -5.04 10.35
CA ASP A 34 -5.92 -6.42 10.83
C ASP A 34 -5.38 -7.46 9.84
N TYR A 35 -5.25 -7.09 8.57
CA TYR A 35 -4.75 -7.97 7.51
C TYR A 35 -3.26 -7.78 7.22
N PHE A 36 -2.51 -7.03 8.03
CA PHE A 36 -1.13 -6.67 7.72
C PHE A 36 -0.15 -7.08 8.82
N THR A 37 1.03 -7.52 8.41
CA THR A 37 2.17 -7.72 9.31
C THR A 37 3.42 -7.06 8.74
N GLU A 38 4.32 -6.63 9.62
CA GLU A 38 5.57 -6.01 9.21
C GLU A 38 6.40 -6.94 8.32
N ASN A 39 7.06 -6.37 7.31
CA ASN A 39 8.01 -7.07 6.46
C ASN A 39 9.36 -6.32 6.46
N SER A 40 10.46 -7.05 6.62
CA SER A 40 11.82 -6.49 6.70
C SER A 40 12.41 -6.03 5.37
N ARG A 41 11.67 -6.18 4.26
CA ARG A 41 12.09 -5.75 2.93
C ARG A 41 12.08 -4.24 2.87
N HIS A 42 13.11 -3.69 2.23
CA HIS A 42 13.18 -2.29 1.85
C HIS A 42 13.69 -2.17 0.41
N THR A 43 13.22 -1.15 -0.30
CA THR A 43 13.74 -0.78 -1.62
C THR A 43 13.97 0.71 -1.69
N THR A 44 14.91 1.16 -2.51
CA THR A 44 15.24 2.58 -2.63
C THR A 44 14.83 3.09 -4.00
N CYS A 45 13.98 4.12 -4.00
CA CYS A 45 13.64 4.88 -5.19
C CYS A 45 14.45 6.19 -5.20
N PRO A 46 15.13 6.54 -6.31
CA PRO A 46 15.97 7.75 -6.39
C PRO A 46 15.23 9.04 -6.03
N TRP A 47 13.93 9.12 -6.32
CA TRP A 47 13.15 10.35 -6.14
C TRP A 47 12.09 10.26 -5.05
N LYS A 48 11.63 9.05 -4.66
CA LYS A 48 10.66 8.89 -3.58
C LYS A 48 11.30 8.65 -2.22
N GLY A 49 12.48 8.05 -2.14
CA GLY A 49 13.11 7.66 -0.86
C GLY A 49 13.12 6.15 -0.64
N GLN A 50 13.21 5.71 0.62
CA GLN A 50 13.17 4.30 0.97
C GLN A 50 11.73 3.84 1.17
N ALA A 51 11.33 2.79 0.46
CA ALA A 51 10.06 2.12 0.65
C ALA A 51 10.19 1.01 1.71
N SER A 52 9.15 0.86 2.51
CA SER A 52 8.95 -0.25 3.45
C SER A 52 7.74 -1.06 3.01
N TYR A 53 7.70 -2.32 3.43
CA TYR A 53 6.69 -3.28 2.96
C TYR A 53 5.91 -3.89 4.11
N TYR A 54 4.70 -4.34 3.79
CA TYR A 54 3.88 -5.20 4.64
C TYR A 54 3.56 -6.49 3.90
N ASP A 55 3.47 -7.58 4.65
CA ASP A 55 2.78 -8.77 4.20
C ASP A 55 1.28 -8.59 4.39
N ILE A 56 0.49 -9.21 3.50
CA ILE A 56 -0.96 -9.22 3.61
C ILE A 56 -1.37 -10.63 4.02
N VAL A 57 -2.10 -10.78 5.13
CA VAL A 57 -2.57 -12.05 5.67
C VAL A 57 -4.09 -12.11 5.52
N VAL A 58 -4.58 -12.95 4.60
CA VAL A 58 -6.01 -13.09 4.30
C VAL A 58 -6.39 -14.55 4.18
N ASN A 59 -7.44 -14.97 4.87
CA ASN A 59 -7.97 -16.35 4.81
C ASN A 59 -6.90 -17.45 5.06
N GLY A 60 -5.90 -17.18 5.90
CA GLY A 60 -4.80 -18.11 6.18
C GLY A 60 -3.68 -18.14 5.14
N GLU A 61 -3.76 -17.33 4.08
CA GLU A 61 -2.70 -17.13 3.10
C GLU A 61 -1.91 -15.84 3.40
N THR A 62 -0.58 -15.94 3.32
CA THR A 62 0.33 -14.78 3.45
C THR A 62 0.84 -14.37 2.08
N LEU A 63 0.50 -13.16 1.66
CA LEU A 63 0.99 -12.54 0.45
C LEU A 63 2.18 -11.64 0.78
N SER A 64 3.39 -12.17 0.58
CA SER A 64 4.60 -11.48 1.05
C SER A 64 4.91 -10.20 0.26
N ALA A 65 5.22 -9.12 0.98
CA ALA A 65 5.60 -7.81 0.48
C ALA A 65 4.66 -7.26 -0.61
N LYS A 66 3.34 -7.50 -0.45
CA LYS A 66 2.31 -7.07 -1.43
C LYS A 66 1.73 -5.69 -1.15
N ALA A 67 2.03 -5.10 0.00
CA ALA A 67 1.77 -3.70 0.26
C ALA A 67 3.07 -2.96 0.54
N TRP A 68 3.18 -1.72 0.07
CA TRP A 68 4.34 -0.87 0.33
C TRP A 68 3.94 0.56 0.63
N TYR A 69 4.82 1.26 1.33
CA TYR A 69 4.64 2.66 1.70
C TYR A 69 6.00 3.35 1.84
N TYR A 70 5.99 4.67 1.90
CA TYR A 70 7.18 5.47 2.16
C TYR A 70 7.06 6.14 3.54
N PRO A 71 7.77 5.67 4.58
CA PRO A 71 7.73 6.30 5.91
C PRO A 71 8.34 7.70 5.90
N GLU A 72 9.43 7.87 5.16
CA GLU A 72 10.17 9.13 5.04
C GLU A 72 10.44 9.44 3.55
N PRO A 73 9.40 9.86 2.80
CA PRO A 73 9.58 10.18 1.40
C PRO A 73 10.37 11.48 1.22
N LYS A 74 11.05 11.60 0.09
CA LYS A 74 11.68 12.85 -0.34
C LYS A 74 10.63 13.91 -0.68
N ASP A 75 11.06 15.16 -0.77
CA ASP A 75 10.23 16.34 -1.01
C ASP A 75 9.24 16.20 -2.16
N ALA A 76 9.66 15.61 -3.28
CA ALA A 76 8.82 15.39 -4.46
C ALA A 76 7.67 14.38 -4.26
N ALA A 77 7.70 13.61 -3.18
CA ALA A 77 6.74 12.57 -2.83
C ALA A 77 6.15 12.74 -1.42
N LYS A 78 6.27 13.92 -0.79
CA LYS A 78 5.78 14.18 0.58
C LYS A 78 4.29 13.88 0.77
N GLN A 79 3.49 14.08 -0.28
CA GLN A 79 2.05 13.83 -0.27
C GLN A 79 1.68 12.36 -0.03
N ILE A 80 2.56 11.40 -0.34
CA ILE A 80 2.32 9.97 -0.11
C ILE A 80 2.99 9.44 1.16
N LYS A 81 3.43 10.32 2.07
CA LYS A 81 4.05 9.91 3.34
C LYS A 81 3.10 9.00 4.12
N GLY A 82 3.56 7.80 4.45
CA GLY A 82 2.78 6.80 5.18
C GLY A 82 1.59 6.21 4.42
N HIS A 83 1.33 6.65 3.18
CA HIS A 83 0.24 6.09 2.39
C HIS A 83 0.64 4.74 1.79
N VAL A 84 -0.32 3.83 1.72
CA VAL A 84 -0.10 2.43 1.33
C VAL A 84 -0.57 2.21 -0.10
N ALA A 85 0.28 1.56 -0.90
CA ALA A 85 -0.06 1.09 -2.23
C ALA A 85 0.16 -0.43 -2.33
N PHE A 86 -0.43 -1.06 -3.36
CA PHE A 86 -0.57 -2.51 -3.45
C PHE A 86 -0.07 -3.08 -4.78
N TYR A 87 0.61 -4.23 -4.72
CA TYR A 87 1.10 -4.90 -5.93
C TYR A 87 0.01 -5.78 -6.52
N GLN A 88 -0.28 -5.55 -7.79
CA GLN A 88 -1.28 -6.31 -8.54
C GLN A 88 -0.59 -7.29 -9.50
N PRO A 89 -1.12 -8.51 -9.70
CA PRO A 89 -2.02 -9.29 -8.83
C PRO A 89 -1.29 -9.81 -7.55
N PRO A 90 -1.99 -10.39 -6.55
CA PRO A 90 -3.42 -10.74 -6.49
C PRO A 90 -4.33 -9.65 -5.89
N VAL A 91 -3.77 -8.55 -5.40
CA VAL A 91 -4.59 -7.39 -5.01
C VAL A 91 -5.13 -6.74 -6.28
N THR A 92 -6.41 -6.38 -6.27
CA THR A 92 -7.06 -5.58 -7.31
C THR A 92 -7.33 -4.21 -6.74
N VAL A 93 -6.97 -3.15 -7.47
CA VAL A 93 -7.29 -1.77 -7.09
C VAL A 93 -8.30 -1.20 -8.09
N GLU A 94 -9.51 -0.97 -7.61
CA GLU A 94 -10.64 -0.41 -8.35
C GLU A 94 -10.78 1.09 -8.01
N GLN A 95 -11.23 1.94 -8.94
CA GLN A 95 -11.39 3.40 -8.75
C GLN A 95 -12.79 3.89 -9.09
#